data_AF-A0A843LCA2-F1
#
_entry.id   AF-A0A843LCA2-F1
#
_cell.length_a   1.000
_cell.length_b   1.000
_cell.length_c   1.000
_cell.angle_alpha   90.00
_cell.angle_beta   90.00
_cell.angle_gamma   90.00
#
_symmetry.space_group_name_H-M   'P 1'
#
loop_
_entity.id
_entity.type
_entity.pdbx_description
1 polymer ?
#
loop_
_entity_poly.entity_id
_entity_poly.type
_entity_poly.pdbx_seq_one_letter_code
_entity_poly.pdbx_strand_id
1 'polypeptide(L)'
;MEDTFNLEVKIPEFIQLLGEEGRNQILDEIRKRVDKDVSNIVIKVAREIMSEKLGLDTRDSPFGPVHSKSSSPSVEEESDTGDKCPNCRKPIEPGVKFCRFCGQKIA
;
A
#
# COMPACT_ATOMS: atom_id res chain seq x y z
N MET A 1 -21.30 -28.83 15.58
CA MET A 1 -20.88 -28.40 16.94
C MET A 1 -20.13 -27.11 16.73
N GLU A 2 -20.91 -26.07 16.48
CA GLU A 2 -20.47 -24.70 16.27
C GLU A 2 -20.23 -24.08 17.65
N ASP A 3 -18.98 -24.12 18.10
CA ASP A 3 -18.54 -23.50 19.36
C ASP A 3 -18.68 -21.98 19.26
N THR A 4 -19.86 -21.48 19.64
CA THR A 4 -20.13 -20.06 19.79
C THR A 4 -19.47 -19.58 21.07
N PHE A 5 -18.29 -19.00 20.94
CA PHE A 5 -17.55 -18.38 22.05
C PHE A 5 -18.34 -17.19 22.60
N ASN A 6 -19.08 -17.41 23.70
CA ASN A 6 -19.65 -16.32 24.50
C ASN A 6 -18.54 -15.70 25.35
N LEU A 7 -17.97 -14.61 24.86
CA LEU A 7 -17.04 -13.79 25.63
C LEU A 7 -17.85 -12.86 26.55
N GLU A 8 -18.04 -13.26 27.81
CA GLU A 8 -18.64 -12.41 28.83
C GLU A 8 -17.67 -11.28 29.21
N VAL A 9 -17.81 -10.14 28.55
CA VAL A 9 -17.07 -8.92 28.88
C VAL A 9 -17.68 -8.30 30.13
N LYS A 10 -17.01 -8.42 31.29
CA LYS A 10 -17.35 -7.67 32.51
C LYS A 10 -17.22 -6.18 32.21
N ILE A 11 -18.35 -5.54 31.98
CA ILE A 11 -18.44 -4.10 31.73
C ILE A 11 -17.98 -3.37 33.02
N PRO A 12 -16.86 -2.63 33.00
CA PRO A 12 -16.39 -1.90 34.17
C PRO A 12 -17.37 -0.79 34.58
N GLU A 13 -17.60 -0.66 35.89
CA GLU A 13 -18.59 0.23 36.54
C GLU A 13 -18.55 1.70 36.07
N PHE A 14 -17.42 2.21 35.57
CA PHE A 14 -17.34 3.60 35.08
C PHE A 14 -18.20 3.85 33.82
N ILE A 15 -18.52 2.79 33.06
CA ILE A 15 -19.43 2.86 31.92
C ILE A 15 -20.83 3.25 32.42
N GLN A 16 -21.22 2.77 33.62
CA GLN A 16 -22.18 3.33 34.59
C GLN A 16 -22.58 4.81 34.46
N LEU A 17 -21.56 5.65 34.40
CA LEU A 17 -21.64 7.10 34.64
C LEU A 17 -21.64 7.91 33.34
N LEU A 18 -21.31 7.28 32.22
CA LEU A 18 -21.50 7.84 30.89
C LEU A 18 -22.94 7.53 30.47
N GLY A 19 -23.69 8.56 30.06
CA GLY A 19 -25.02 8.38 29.46
C GLY A 19 -24.99 7.35 28.32
N GLU A 20 -26.11 6.71 28.04
CA GLU A 20 -26.22 5.59 27.08
C GLU A 20 -25.55 5.89 25.73
N GLU A 21 -25.61 7.15 25.27
CA GLU A 21 -24.98 7.63 24.05
C GLU A 21 -23.44 7.57 24.10
N GLY A 22 -22.83 7.94 25.22
CA GLY A 22 -21.36 7.91 25.38
C GLY A 22 -20.81 6.48 25.39
N ARG A 23 -21.55 5.53 25.98
CA ARG A 23 -21.18 4.11 25.97
C ARG A 23 -21.21 3.53 24.56
N ASN A 24 -22.27 3.83 23.80
CA ASN A 24 -22.41 3.37 22.43
C ASN A 24 -21.32 3.94 21.53
N GLN A 25 -20.94 5.22 21.69
CA GLN A 25 -19.84 5.82 20.93
C GLN A 25 -18.50 5.14 21.21
N ILE A 26 -18.18 4.87 22.49
CA ILE A 26 -16.92 4.20 22.87
C ILE A 26 -16.87 2.78 22.33
N LEU A 27 -17.97 2.02 22.45
CA LEU A 27 -18.05 0.65 21.93
C LEU A 27 -17.91 0.62 20.41
N ASP A 28 -18.53 1.56 19.70
CA ASP A 28 -18.41 1.67 18.24
C ASP A 28 -16.98 2.00 17.81
N GLU A 29 -16.30 2.89 18.54
CA GLU A 29 -14.90 3.23 18.25
C GLU A 29 -13.94 2.06 18.54
N ILE A 30 -14.13 1.35 19.65
CA ILE A 30 -13.35 0.14 19.98
C ILE A 30 -13.55 -0.92 18.89
N ARG A 31 -14.81 -1.18 18.50
CA ARG A 31 -15.14 -2.16 17.46
C ARG A 31 -14.45 -1.82 16.14
N LYS A 32 -14.53 -0.56 15.70
CA LYS A 32 -13.86 -0.08 14.48
C LYS A 32 -12.34 -0.29 14.51
N ARG A 33 -11.69 -0.02 15.65
CA ARG A 33 -10.25 -0.23 15.80
C ARG A 33 -9.89 -1.71 15.74
N VAL A 34 -10.64 -2.55 16.46
CA VAL A 34 -10.44 -4.00 16.49
C VAL A 34 -10.65 -4.62 15.11
N ASP A 35 -11.74 -4.29 14.40
CA ASP A 35 -12.03 -4.82 13.06
C ASP A 35 -10.93 -4.48 12.06
N LYS A 36 -10.37 -3.26 12.14
CA LYS A 36 -9.27 -2.82 11.28
C LYS A 36 -7.98 -3.58 11.57
N ASP A 37 -7.62 -3.76 12.84
CA ASP A 37 -6.41 -4.48 13.24
C ASP A 37 -6.49 -5.96 12.88
N VAL A 38 -7.64 -6.60 13.14
CA VAL A 38 -7.89 -8.00 12.75
C VAL A 38 -7.79 -8.16 11.23
N SER A 39 -8.38 -7.26 10.44
CA SER A 39 -8.31 -7.31 8.98
C SER A 39 -6.86 -7.24 8.47
N ASN A 40 -6.04 -6.34 9.02
CA ASN A 40 -4.63 -6.22 8.65
C ASN A 40 -3.83 -7.48 9.01
N ILE A 41 -4.09 -8.05 10.19
CA ILE A 41 -3.45 -9.30 10.64
C ILE A 41 -3.83 -10.46 9.72
N VAL A 42 -5.11 -10.62 9.39
CA VAL A 42 -5.59 -11.68 8.49
C VAL A 42 -4.93 -11.57 7.12
N ILE A 43 -4.83 -10.36 6.54
CA ILE A 43 -4.18 -10.15 5.25
C ILE A 43 -2.69 -10.52 5.32
N LYS A 44 -2.00 -10.15 6.41
CA LYS A 44 -0.57 -10.46 6.58
C LYS A 44 -0.33 -11.97 6.67
N VAL A 45 -1.09 -12.64 7.53
CA VAL A 45 -0.99 -14.11 7.72
C VAL A 45 -1.38 -14.84 6.43
N ALA A 46 -2.44 -14.41 5.75
CA ALA A 46 -2.84 -15.00 4.47
C ALA A 46 -1.73 -14.87 3.42
N ARG A 47 -1.05 -13.71 3.35
CA ARG A 47 0.09 -13.50 2.45
C ARG A 47 1.25 -14.42 2.78
N GLU A 48 1.62 -14.53 4.06
CA GLU A 48 2.70 -15.42 4.52
C GLU A 48 2.40 -16.89 4.18
N ILE A 49 1.19 -17.36 4.49
CA ILE A 49 0.74 -18.73 4.16
C ILE A 49 0.76 -18.96 2.65
N MET A 50 0.28 -17.99 1.86
CA MET A 50 0.30 -18.11 0.39
C MET A 50 1.72 -18.14 -0.14
N SER A 51 2.63 -17.33 0.39
CA SER A 51 4.04 -17.29 -0.02
C SER A 51 4.70 -18.65 0.22
N GLU A 52 4.54 -19.18 1.44
CA GLU A 52 5.09 -20.48 1.84
C GLU A 52 4.49 -21.62 1.01
N LYS A 53 3.17 -21.66 0.87
CA LYS A 53 2.47 -22.76 0.19
C LYS A 53 2.64 -22.75 -1.33
N LEU A 54 2.88 -21.58 -1.92
CA LEU A 54 3.14 -21.43 -3.36
C LEU A 54 4.65 -21.42 -3.69
N GLY A 55 5.53 -21.49 -2.69
CA GLY A 55 6.98 -21.48 -2.88
C GLY A 55 7.48 -20.20 -3.55
N LEU A 56 6.87 -19.05 -3.24
CA LEU A 56 7.22 -17.76 -3.86
C LEU A 56 8.46 -17.11 -3.23
N ASP A 57 8.90 -17.58 -2.07
CA ASP A 57 10.03 -17.03 -1.30
C ASP A 57 11.41 -17.22 -1.96
N THR A 58 11.55 -18.12 -2.95
CA THR A 58 12.85 -18.45 -3.56
C THR A 58 12.85 -18.51 -5.08
N ARG A 59 11.99 -17.71 -5.72
CA ARG A 59 12.21 -17.34 -7.11
C ARG A 59 12.90 -15.99 -7.13
N ASP A 60 14.23 -16.01 -7.07
CA ASP A 60 15.02 -14.97 -7.71
C ASP A 60 14.45 -14.81 -9.12
N SER A 61 13.68 -13.75 -9.31
CA SER A 61 13.19 -13.40 -10.63
C SER A 61 14.45 -13.26 -11.51
N PRO A 62 14.52 -13.93 -12.68
CA PRO A 62 15.68 -13.83 -13.56
C PRO A 62 15.91 -12.38 -14.01
N PHE A 63 14.88 -11.54 -13.88
CA PHE A 63 14.99 -10.09 -13.79
C PHE A 63 15.05 -9.75 -12.31
N GLY A 64 16.23 -9.41 -11.77
CA GLY A 64 16.48 -9.20 -10.33
C GLY A 64 15.54 -8.20 -9.62
N PRO A 65 15.85 -7.74 -8.40
CA PRO A 65 14.94 -6.90 -7.61
C PRO A 65 14.43 -5.71 -8.45
N VAL A 66 13.17 -5.75 -8.86
CA VAL A 66 12.52 -4.57 -9.43
C VAL A 66 12.34 -3.61 -8.28
N HIS A 67 13.35 -2.78 -8.08
CA HIS A 67 13.26 -1.60 -7.25
C HIS A 67 12.09 -0.77 -7.77
N SER A 68 10.94 -0.90 -7.12
CA SER A 68 9.89 0.12 -7.13
C SER A 68 10.48 1.38 -6.49
N LYS A 69 11.25 2.13 -7.28
CA LYS A 69 11.79 3.45 -6.93
C LYS A 69 10.62 4.42 -6.82
N SER A 70 10.10 4.59 -5.61
CA SER A 70 9.42 5.81 -5.21
C SER A 70 10.45 6.83 -4.74
N SER A 71 10.71 7.81 -5.62
CA SER A 71 10.99 9.23 -5.32
C SER A 71 12.16 9.60 -4.38
N SER A 72 13.25 10.14 -4.96
CA SER A 72 13.80 11.48 -4.67
C SER A 72 14.93 11.83 -5.67
N PRO A 73 14.98 13.05 -6.23
CA PRO A 73 16.03 13.51 -7.13
C PRO A 73 17.14 14.25 -6.37
N SER A 74 18.39 13.85 -6.58
CA SER A 74 19.56 14.67 -6.30
C SER A 74 20.38 14.76 -7.59
N VAL A 75 20.25 15.92 -8.23
CA VAL A 75 21.27 16.79 -8.87
C VAL A 75 22.71 16.25 -8.73
N GLU A 76 23.63 16.24 -9.72
CA GLU A 76 24.06 17.13 -10.82
C GLU A 76 24.78 16.19 -11.85
N GLU A 77 24.88 16.36 -13.18
CA GLU A 77 25.52 17.41 -13.99
C GLU A 77 25.20 17.20 -15.50
N GLU A 78 24.98 18.32 -16.21
CA GLU A 78 25.36 18.61 -17.61
C GLU A 78 24.78 17.79 -18.79
N SER A 79 23.67 18.31 -19.35
CA SER A 79 23.55 18.72 -20.78
C SER A 79 22.08 19.05 -21.10
N ASP A 80 21.59 20.19 -20.60
CA ASP A 80 20.27 20.73 -20.98
C ASP A 80 20.34 21.38 -22.38
N THR A 81 20.47 20.53 -23.39
CA THR A 81 20.05 20.84 -24.78
C THR A 81 19.07 19.76 -25.22
N GLY A 82 18.07 19.50 -24.38
CA GLY A 82 17.03 18.51 -24.66
C GLY A 82 15.93 19.10 -25.54
N ASP A 83 15.76 18.55 -26.74
CA ASP A 83 14.63 18.87 -27.61
C ASP A 83 13.29 18.56 -26.89
N LYS A 84 12.26 19.35 -27.15
CA LYS A 84 10.92 19.12 -26.58
C LYS A 84 10.11 18.22 -27.50
N CYS A 85 9.29 17.34 -26.91
CA CYS A 85 8.38 16.51 -27.68
C CYS A 85 7.41 17.37 -28.49
N PRO A 86 7.28 17.17 -29.82
CA PRO A 86 6.34 17.94 -30.64
C PRO A 86 4.88 17.67 -30.25
N ASN A 87 4.60 16.52 -29.64
CA ASN A 87 3.24 16.14 -29.22
C ASN A 87 2.93 16.62 -27.79
N CYS A 88 3.67 16.13 -26.78
CA CYS A 88 3.36 16.42 -25.37
C CYS A 88 4.18 17.55 -24.74
N ARG A 89 5.12 18.16 -25.49
CA ARG A 89 5.98 19.28 -25.09
C ARG A 89 6.86 19.03 -23.85
N LYS A 90 6.94 17.79 -23.39
CA LYS A 90 7.87 17.40 -22.32
C LYS A 90 9.30 17.34 -22.88
N PRO A 91 10.31 17.63 -22.04
CA PRO A 91 11.70 17.54 -22.44
C PRO A 91 12.05 16.10 -22.82
N ILE A 92 12.87 15.96 -23.86
CA ILE A 92 13.35 14.69 -24.36
C ILE A 92 14.87 14.69 -24.33
N GLU A 93 15.44 13.56 -23.93
CA GLU A 93 16.88 13.31 -24.00
C GLU A 93 17.31 13.13 -25.47
N PRO A 94 18.43 13.72 -25.91
CA PRO A 94 18.92 13.57 -27.28
C PRO A 94 19.19 12.08 -27.61
N GLY A 95 18.78 11.65 -28.80
CA GLY A 95 19.01 10.29 -29.30
C GLY A 95 17.94 9.24 -28.99
N VAL A 96 16.82 9.61 -28.36
CA VAL A 96 15.69 8.67 -28.15
C VAL A 96 14.77 8.63 -29.38
N LYS A 97 14.37 7.42 -29.78
CA LYS A 97 13.47 7.18 -30.93
C LYS A 97 11.98 7.41 -30.60
N PHE A 98 11.63 7.44 -29.32
CA PHE A 98 10.26 7.58 -28.84
C PHE A 98 10.22 8.42 -27.56
N CYS A 99 9.19 9.23 -27.42
CA CYS A 99 8.93 9.99 -26.21
C CYS A 99 8.51 9.05 -25.08
N ARG A 100 9.26 9.04 -23.97
CA ARG A 100 8.96 8.22 -22.78
C ARG A 100 7.66 8.61 -22.07
N PHE A 101 7.10 9.78 -22.37
CA PHE A 101 5.91 10.30 -21.72
C PHE A 101 4.61 10.05 -22.49
N CYS A 102 4.64 10.14 -23.82
CA CYS A 102 3.44 10.01 -24.65
C CYS A 102 3.55 8.93 -25.74
N GLY A 103 4.69 8.25 -25.85
CA GLY A 103 4.92 7.20 -26.86
C GLY A 103 5.10 7.68 -28.29
N GLN A 104 5.05 9.01 -28.54
CA GLN A 104 5.25 9.59 -29.86
C GLN A 104 6.64 9.24 -30.41
N LYS A 105 6.71 8.77 -31.65
CA LYS A 105 7.99 8.58 -32.34
C LYS A 105 8.66 9.93 -32.59
N ILE A 106 9.90 10.06 -32.13
CA ILE A 106 10.79 11.22 -32.32
C ILE A 106 11.82 10.75 -33.37
N ALA A 107 11.91 11.49 -34.47
CA ALA A 107 12.62 11.06 -35.68
C ALA A 107 14.13 10.88 -35.47
#